data_AF-A0A3D1XVP1-F1
#
_entry.id   AF-A0A3D1XVP1-F1
#
_cell.length_a   1.000
_cell.length_b   1.000
_cell.length_c   1.000
_cell.angle_alpha   90.00
_cell.angle_beta   90.00
_cell.angle_gamma   90.00
#
_symmetry.space_group_name_H-M   'P 1'
#
loop_
_entity.id
_entity.type
_entity.pdbx_description
1 polymer ?
#
loop_
_entity_poly.entity_id
_entity_poly.type
_entity_poly.pdbx_seq_one_letter_code
_entity_poly.pdbx_strand_id
1 'polypeptide(L)'
;MFLTFITFLPIIGAFLLAFFPKENEGAIKQTALAVAVADFLLSLYLWTNFDNSTHKMQFELNVSWIESWGINYHIGLDGISLLLYVMTTFLTMICIIASWDVKKRIREYMMAMLALSTGMLGVFISLDLFMFYVFWEFQLVPMYIIVGVWGGPRRIYAAVKFFIYTALGSLLMLVAIIWIYFHIKETTGVATADILFITDHLSSSVPLGTQKWLWAAFFLAFAIKVPMFPFHTWLPDAHVEAPTAGSVILAGVLLKMGTYGFLRFNLPFFPQASY
;
A
#
# COMPACT_ATOMS: atom_id res chain seq x y z
N MET A 1 -1.67 -16.82 -8.80
CA MET A 1 -0.91 -17.62 -7.80
C MET A 1 0.51 -17.10 -7.58
N PHE A 2 1.32 -16.91 -8.62
CA PHE A 2 2.70 -16.43 -8.48
C PHE A 2 2.81 -15.02 -7.84
N LEU A 3 1.98 -14.06 -8.28
CA LEU A 3 1.95 -12.72 -7.71
C LEU A 3 1.66 -12.73 -6.19
N THR A 4 0.67 -13.50 -5.75
CA THR A 4 0.38 -13.73 -4.33
C THR A 4 1.61 -14.21 -3.56
N PHE A 5 2.32 -15.21 -4.08
CA PHE A 5 3.49 -15.75 -3.41
C PHE A 5 4.57 -14.67 -3.21
N ILE A 6 4.88 -13.90 -4.25
CA ILE A 6 5.89 -12.83 -4.17
C ILE A 6 5.45 -11.77 -3.15
N THR A 7 4.22 -11.27 -3.25
CA THR A 7 3.74 -10.19 -2.37
C THR A 7 3.76 -10.56 -0.88
N PHE A 8 3.50 -11.83 -0.56
CA PHE A 8 3.50 -12.32 0.82
C PHE A 8 4.85 -12.93 1.26
N LEU A 9 5.84 -13.04 0.36
CA LEU A 9 7.17 -13.53 0.71
C LEU A 9 7.83 -12.70 1.84
N PRO A 10 7.75 -11.35 1.86
CA PRO A 10 8.31 -10.56 2.95
C PRO A 10 7.66 -10.87 4.30
N ILE A 11 6.32 -10.92 4.39
CA ILE A 11 5.65 -11.22 5.66
C ILE A 11 5.91 -12.66 6.13
N ILE A 12 6.04 -13.63 5.22
CA ILE A 12 6.49 -14.99 5.56
C ILE A 12 7.91 -14.91 6.17
N GLY A 13 8.81 -14.14 5.55
CA GLY A 13 10.13 -13.85 6.10
C GLY A 13 10.08 -13.22 7.50
N ALA A 14 9.17 -12.27 7.72
CA ALA A 14 8.95 -11.66 9.03
C ALA A 14 8.52 -12.70 10.07
N PHE A 15 7.59 -13.60 9.73
CA PHE A 15 7.19 -14.69 10.62
C PHE A 15 8.34 -15.66 10.90
N LEU A 16 9.15 -16.01 9.89
CA LEU A 16 10.32 -16.86 10.08
C LEU A 16 11.32 -16.25 11.08
N LEU A 17 11.55 -14.94 11.00
CA LEU A 17 12.43 -14.23 11.94
C LEU A 17 11.93 -14.28 13.39
N ALA A 18 10.63 -14.44 13.64
CA ALA A 18 10.09 -14.51 15.00
C ALA A 18 10.64 -15.71 15.80
N PHE A 19 11.03 -16.78 15.11
CA PHE A 19 11.59 -18.00 15.70
C PHE A 19 13.11 -17.90 15.96
N PHE A 20 13.77 -16.83 15.50
CA PHE A 20 15.21 -16.68 15.70
C PHE A 20 15.51 -16.16 17.11
N PRO A 21 16.56 -16.68 17.78
CA PRO A 21 17.08 -16.11 19.02
C PRO A 21 17.47 -14.65 18.81
N LYS A 22 17.15 -13.79 19.78
CA LYS A 22 17.38 -12.33 19.67
C LYS A 22 18.87 -11.99 19.62
N GLU A 23 19.70 -12.88 20.15
CA GLU A 23 21.15 -12.75 20.28
C GLU A 23 21.86 -12.97 18.93
N ASN A 24 21.25 -13.71 18.01
CA ASN A 24 21.85 -14.02 16.72
C ASN A 24 21.55 -12.94 15.67
N GLU A 25 22.08 -11.73 15.90
CA GLU A 25 21.88 -10.59 15.01
C GLU A 25 22.30 -10.87 13.56
N GLY A 26 23.39 -11.62 13.37
CA GLY A 26 23.90 -11.98 12.05
C GLY A 26 22.89 -12.78 11.24
N ALA A 27 22.34 -13.85 11.83
CA ALA A 27 21.35 -14.68 11.16
C ALA A 27 20.05 -13.90 10.87
N ILE A 28 19.61 -13.02 11.77
CA ILE A 28 18.44 -12.15 11.56
C ILE A 28 18.64 -11.23 10.35
N LYS A 29 19.78 -10.51 10.30
CA LYS A 29 20.09 -9.56 9.22
C LYS A 29 20.24 -10.26 7.88
N GLN A 30 20.95 -11.39 7.85
CA GLN A 30 21.16 -12.17 6.64
C GLN A 30 19.86 -12.78 6.12
N THR A 31 18.99 -13.28 7.00
CA THR A 31 17.69 -13.85 6.59
C THR A 31 16.77 -12.76 6.05
N ALA A 32 16.68 -11.62 6.72
CA ALA A 32 15.88 -10.48 6.24
C ALA A 32 16.36 -9.99 4.87
N LEU A 33 17.68 -9.91 4.69
CA LEU A 33 18.29 -9.54 3.41
C LEU A 33 18.02 -10.58 2.33
N ALA A 34 18.17 -11.87 2.63
CA ALA A 34 17.90 -12.94 1.68
C ALA A 34 16.45 -12.91 1.17
N VAL A 35 15.49 -12.66 2.08
CA VAL A 35 14.07 -12.49 1.72
C VAL A 35 13.86 -11.29 0.81
N ALA A 36 14.42 -10.12 1.13
CA ALA A 36 14.23 -8.92 0.29
C ALA A 36 14.96 -9.00 -1.05
N VAL A 37 16.13 -9.64 -1.11
CA VAL A 37 16.82 -9.93 -2.38
C VAL A 37 15.99 -10.88 -3.23
N ALA A 38 15.45 -11.95 -2.64
CA ALA A 38 14.57 -12.87 -3.35
C ALA A 38 13.32 -12.15 -3.90
N ASP A 39 12.69 -11.32 -3.07
CA ASP A 39 11.51 -10.52 -3.46
C ASP A 39 11.83 -9.54 -4.61
N PHE A 40 12.97 -8.86 -4.55
CA PHE A 40 13.43 -8.00 -5.65
C PHE A 40 13.69 -8.78 -6.94
N LEU A 41 14.44 -9.88 -6.89
CA LEU A 41 14.73 -10.71 -8.07
C LEU A 41 13.45 -11.29 -8.69
N LEU A 42 12.50 -11.73 -7.87
CA LEU A 42 11.20 -12.22 -8.33
C LEU A 42 10.36 -11.09 -8.96
N SER A 43 10.46 -9.86 -8.45
CA SER A 43 9.81 -8.70 -9.07
C SER A 43 10.42 -8.33 -10.44
N LEU A 44 11.73 -8.53 -10.65
CA LEU A 44 12.35 -8.37 -11.97
C LEU A 44 11.86 -9.43 -12.97
N TYR A 45 11.55 -10.63 -12.49
CA TYR A 45 10.91 -11.64 -13.32
C TYR A 45 9.52 -11.17 -13.79
N LEU A 46 8.71 -10.54 -12.92
CA LEU A 46 7.44 -9.93 -13.32
C LEU A 46 7.65 -8.86 -14.40
N TRP A 47 8.67 -8.01 -14.24
CA TRP A 47 8.96 -6.95 -15.21
C TRP A 47 9.37 -7.50 -16.59
N THR A 48 10.30 -8.46 -16.62
CA THR A 48 10.81 -9.03 -17.88
C THR A 48 9.77 -9.87 -18.63
N ASN A 49 8.76 -10.40 -17.94
CA ASN A 49 7.67 -11.18 -18.53
C ASN A 49 6.38 -10.37 -18.74
N PHE A 50 6.40 -9.05 -18.52
CA PHE A 50 5.23 -8.20 -18.72
C PHE A 50 5.06 -7.84 -20.21
N ASP A 51 3.86 -8.05 -20.74
CA ASP A 51 3.52 -7.68 -22.12
C ASP A 51 3.16 -6.19 -22.22
N ASN A 52 4.06 -5.40 -22.79
CA ASN A 52 3.85 -3.95 -22.98
C ASN A 52 2.95 -3.59 -24.17
N SER A 53 2.44 -4.57 -24.91
CA SER A 53 1.56 -4.32 -26.08
C SER A 53 0.08 -4.17 -25.72
N THR A 54 -0.30 -4.46 -24.47
CA THR A 54 -1.68 -4.46 -24.00
C THR A 54 -1.88 -3.58 -22.76
N HIS A 55 -3.09 -3.04 -22.61
CA HIS A 55 -3.51 -2.27 -21.43
C HIS A 55 -4.19 -3.14 -20.35
N LYS A 56 -4.37 -4.45 -20.62
CA LYS A 56 -5.03 -5.37 -19.69
C LYS A 56 -4.21 -5.59 -18.43
N MET A 57 -4.88 -5.90 -17.33
CA MET A 57 -4.23 -6.41 -16.13
C MET A 57 -3.52 -7.74 -16.44
N GLN A 58 -2.37 -7.96 -15.81
CA GLN A 58 -1.54 -9.14 -15.99
C GLN A 58 -1.22 -9.78 -14.64
N PHE A 59 -0.79 -11.04 -14.68
CA PHE A 59 -0.51 -11.87 -13.50
C PHE A 59 -1.71 -11.98 -12.54
N GLU A 60 -2.92 -11.98 -13.10
CA GLU A 60 -4.14 -11.90 -12.32
C GLU A 60 -4.45 -13.17 -11.53
N LEU A 61 -5.09 -12.98 -10.38
CA LEU A 61 -5.78 -14.02 -9.64
C LEU A 61 -7.05 -13.40 -9.09
N ASN A 62 -8.19 -14.02 -9.38
CA ASN A 62 -9.49 -13.60 -8.86
C ASN A 62 -10.16 -14.81 -8.22
N VAL A 63 -10.22 -14.81 -6.89
CA VAL A 63 -10.87 -15.86 -6.09
C VAL A 63 -11.77 -15.21 -5.05
N SER A 64 -12.90 -15.84 -4.72
CA SER A 64 -13.79 -15.24 -3.73
C SER A 64 -13.15 -15.23 -2.35
N TRP A 65 -13.29 -14.10 -1.65
CA TRP A 65 -12.80 -13.94 -0.28
C TRP A 65 -13.96 -13.85 0.72
N ILE A 66 -14.97 -13.02 0.42
CA ILE A 66 -16.21 -12.90 1.20
C ILE A 66 -17.39 -12.97 0.23
N GLU A 67 -17.81 -14.20 -0.09
CA GLU A 67 -18.85 -14.50 -1.08
C GLU A 67 -20.17 -13.73 -0.83
N SER A 68 -20.59 -13.61 0.42
CA SER A 68 -21.84 -12.93 0.80
C SER A 68 -21.85 -11.43 0.48
N TRP A 69 -20.68 -10.83 0.28
CA TRP A 69 -20.50 -9.43 -0.08
C TRP A 69 -19.90 -9.26 -1.48
N GLY A 70 -19.67 -10.36 -2.23
CA GLY A 70 -19.01 -10.30 -3.53
C GLY A 70 -17.62 -9.65 -3.49
N ILE A 71 -16.95 -9.71 -2.34
CA ILE A 71 -15.58 -9.22 -2.16
C ILE A 71 -14.64 -10.35 -2.55
N ASN A 72 -13.73 -10.06 -3.46
CA ASN A 72 -12.81 -11.04 -3.99
C ASN A 72 -11.37 -10.71 -3.60
N TYR A 73 -10.55 -11.75 -3.46
CA TYR A 73 -9.11 -11.59 -3.58
C TYR A 73 -8.80 -11.47 -5.06
N HIS A 74 -9.00 -10.26 -5.59
CA HIS A 74 -8.70 -9.91 -6.97
C HIS A 74 -7.42 -9.09 -7.00
N ILE A 75 -6.39 -9.66 -7.60
CA ILE A 75 -5.09 -9.02 -7.76
C ILE A 75 -4.66 -9.03 -9.22
N GLY A 76 -3.84 -8.06 -9.58
CA GLY A 76 -3.20 -7.97 -10.89
C GLY A 76 -2.29 -6.76 -10.98
N LEU A 77 -1.53 -6.69 -12.07
CA LEU A 77 -0.60 -5.59 -12.34
C LEU A 77 -0.90 -5.00 -13.72
N ASP A 78 -0.94 -3.67 -13.80
CA ASP A 78 -0.72 -2.95 -15.05
C ASP A 78 0.68 -2.34 -15.09
N GLY A 79 0.99 -1.59 -16.15
CA GLY A 79 2.32 -0.99 -16.32
C GLY A 79 2.71 -0.01 -15.20
N ILE A 80 1.76 0.74 -14.64
CA ILE A 80 2.03 1.70 -13.56
C ILE A 80 2.29 0.95 -12.26
N SER A 81 1.40 0.02 -11.90
CA SER A 81 1.53 -0.84 -10.72
C SER A 81 2.83 -1.63 -10.76
N LEU A 82 3.22 -2.19 -11.91
CA LEU A 82 4.45 -2.96 -12.06
C LEU A 82 5.70 -2.13 -11.70
N LEU A 83 5.81 -0.90 -12.25
CA LEU A 83 6.95 -0.03 -11.98
C LEU A 83 7.05 0.32 -10.49
N LEU A 84 5.92 0.63 -9.85
CA LEU A 84 5.87 0.92 -8.42
C LEU A 84 6.15 -0.33 -7.57
N TYR A 85 5.71 -1.50 -8.01
CA TYR A 85 5.98 -2.78 -7.35
C TYR A 85 7.50 -3.07 -7.34
N VAL A 86 8.16 -3.02 -8.50
CA VAL A 86 9.61 -3.26 -8.62
C VAL A 86 10.43 -2.21 -7.88
N MET A 87 10.01 -0.94 -7.93
CA MET A 87 10.67 0.12 -7.15
C MET A 87 10.55 -0.15 -5.65
N THR A 88 9.41 -0.65 -5.18
CA THR A 88 9.17 -0.94 -3.77
C THR A 88 10.04 -2.09 -3.27
N THR A 89 10.15 -3.19 -4.02
CA THR A 89 11.03 -4.31 -3.65
C THR A 89 12.51 -3.89 -3.67
N PHE A 90 12.92 -3.10 -4.67
CA PHE A 90 14.28 -2.56 -4.75
C PHE A 90 14.62 -1.68 -3.55
N LEU A 91 13.77 -0.70 -3.22
CA LEU A 91 14.00 0.18 -2.08
C LEU A 91 13.95 -0.57 -0.75
N THR A 92 13.08 -1.57 -0.61
CA THR A 92 13.03 -2.44 0.58
C THR A 92 14.38 -3.14 0.78
N MET A 93 14.94 -3.74 -0.27
CA MET A 93 16.26 -4.38 -0.23
C MET A 93 17.35 -3.40 0.23
N ILE A 94 17.44 -2.22 -0.39
CA ILE A 94 18.41 -1.19 -0.02
C ILE A 94 18.22 -0.74 1.43
N CYS A 95 16.98 -0.57 1.88
CA CYS A 95 16.66 -0.16 3.24
C CYS A 95 17.05 -1.21 4.29
N ILE A 96 16.91 -2.50 3.98
CA ILE A 96 17.39 -3.57 4.86
C ILE A 96 18.91 -3.55 4.97
N ILE A 97 19.63 -3.36 3.86
CA ILE A 97 21.09 -3.22 3.85
C ILE A 97 21.52 -2.02 4.70
N ALA A 98 20.89 -0.86 4.48
CA ALA A 98 21.18 0.38 5.21
C ALA A 98 20.85 0.30 6.72
N SER A 99 20.11 -0.72 7.14
CA SER A 99 19.69 -0.91 8.54
C SER A 99 20.57 -1.86 9.35
N TRP A 100 21.70 -2.31 8.80
CA TRP A 100 22.59 -3.24 9.51
C TRP A 100 23.21 -2.65 10.79
N ASP A 101 23.29 -1.33 10.88
CA ASP A 101 23.78 -0.63 12.07
C ASP A 101 22.75 -0.50 13.20
N VAL A 102 21.47 -0.86 12.95
CA VAL A 102 20.44 -0.87 13.99
C VAL A 102 20.77 -1.95 15.04
N LYS A 103 20.96 -1.51 16.30
CA LYS A 103 21.27 -2.40 17.44
C LYS A 103 20.06 -2.71 18.32
N LYS A 104 19.17 -1.73 18.48
CA LYS A 104 17.99 -1.88 19.33
C LYS A 104 16.98 -2.80 18.64
N ARG A 105 16.62 -3.93 19.27
CA ARG A 105 15.50 -4.79 18.83
C ARG A 105 15.53 -5.10 17.32
N ILE A 106 16.70 -5.51 16.83
CA ILE A 106 16.93 -5.69 15.38
C ILE A 106 15.97 -6.68 14.73
N ARG A 107 15.59 -7.73 15.46
CA ARG A 107 14.61 -8.72 15.00
C ARG A 107 13.27 -8.08 14.69
N GLU A 108 12.72 -7.35 15.66
CA GLU A 108 11.44 -6.66 15.50
C GLU A 108 11.51 -5.56 14.44
N TYR A 109 12.67 -4.91 14.28
CA TYR A 109 12.90 -3.93 13.22
C TYR A 109 12.81 -4.56 11.83
N MET A 110 13.54 -5.67 11.61
CA MET A 110 13.54 -6.38 10.32
C MET A 110 12.17 -6.99 10.01
N MET A 111 11.48 -7.52 11.02
CA MET A 111 10.09 -7.97 10.87
C MET A 111 9.16 -6.83 10.44
N ALA A 112 9.27 -5.65 11.06
CA ALA A 112 8.46 -4.50 10.69
C ALA A 112 8.76 -3.99 9.28
N MET A 113 10.03 -3.96 8.86
CA MET A 113 10.41 -3.57 7.50
C MET A 113 9.85 -4.54 6.44
N LEU A 114 9.92 -5.85 6.69
CA LEU A 114 9.36 -6.85 5.79
C LEU A 114 7.82 -6.80 5.76
N ALA A 115 7.16 -6.64 6.91
CA ALA A 115 5.71 -6.44 6.97
C ALA A 115 5.27 -5.17 6.24
N LEU A 116 6.02 -4.07 6.39
CA LEU A 116 5.80 -2.82 5.67
C LEU A 116 5.85 -3.06 4.15
N SER A 117 6.84 -3.85 3.69
CA SER A 117 6.97 -4.22 2.28
C SER A 117 5.74 -4.94 1.74
N THR A 118 5.26 -6.00 2.40
CA THR A 118 4.03 -6.70 2.00
C THR A 118 2.83 -5.75 1.92
N GLY A 119 2.71 -4.82 2.88
CA GLY A 119 1.64 -3.83 2.86
C GLY A 119 1.69 -2.88 1.66
N MET A 120 2.87 -2.33 1.35
CA MET A 120 3.06 -1.45 0.20
C MET A 120 2.83 -2.18 -1.12
N LEU A 121 3.36 -3.39 -1.27
CA LEU A 121 3.16 -4.23 -2.46
C LEU A 121 1.68 -4.57 -2.66
N GLY A 122 0.99 -4.93 -1.57
CA GLY A 122 -0.44 -5.21 -1.55
C GLY A 122 -1.30 -4.08 -2.12
N VAL A 123 -0.95 -2.82 -1.84
CA VAL A 123 -1.67 -1.66 -2.38
C VAL A 123 -1.58 -1.58 -3.91
N PHE A 124 -0.43 -1.89 -4.50
CA PHE A 124 -0.25 -1.77 -5.95
C PHE A 124 -0.85 -2.92 -6.75
N ILE A 125 -1.08 -4.07 -6.13
CA ILE A 125 -1.66 -5.25 -6.80
C ILE A 125 -3.18 -5.35 -6.66
N SER A 126 -3.79 -4.62 -5.73
CA SER A 126 -5.20 -4.81 -5.38
C SER A 126 -6.13 -4.30 -6.50
N LEU A 127 -7.00 -5.20 -6.97
CA LEU A 127 -8.07 -4.90 -7.92
C LEU A 127 -9.48 -4.95 -7.29
N ASP A 128 -9.55 -5.19 -5.98
CA ASP A 128 -10.78 -5.05 -5.17
C ASP A 128 -10.62 -3.87 -4.18
N LEU A 129 -11.65 -3.04 -4.03
CA LEU A 129 -11.60 -1.82 -3.20
C LEU A 129 -11.41 -2.11 -1.70
N PHE A 130 -12.03 -3.16 -1.17
CA PHE A 130 -11.86 -3.50 0.24
C PHE A 130 -10.46 -4.06 0.48
N MET A 131 -9.97 -4.87 -0.46
CA MET A 131 -8.60 -5.38 -0.41
C MET A 131 -7.56 -4.26 -0.48
N PHE A 132 -7.74 -3.30 -1.39
CA PHE A 132 -6.93 -2.10 -1.48
C PHE A 132 -6.91 -1.34 -0.14
N TYR A 133 -8.09 -1.12 0.46
CA TYR A 133 -8.21 -0.43 1.74
C TYR A 133 -7.49 -1.18 2.88
N VAL A 134 -7.62 -2.50 2.93
CA VAL A 134 -6.94 -3.34 3.93
C VAL A 134 -5.42 -3.18 3.84
N PHE A 135 -4.83 -3.24 2.65
CA PHE A 135 -3.40 -3.02 2.50
C PHE A 135 -2.97 -1.57 2.75
N TRP A 136 -3.82 -0.63 2.36
CA TRP A 136 -3.62 0.80 2.60
C TRP A 136 -3.47 1.10 4.10
N GLU A 137 -4.35 0.54 4.92
CA GLU A 137 -4.28 0.67 6.38
C GLU A 137 -3.18 -0.22 6.99
N PHE A 138 -3.02 -1.45 6.49
CA PHE A 138 -2.04 -2.38 7.03
C PHE A 138 -0.63 -1.80 6.99
N GLN A 139 -0.20 -1.15 5.90
CA GLN A 139 1.16 -0.57 5.85
C GLN A 139 1.38 0.58 6.84
N LEU A 140 0.33 1.27 7.30
CA LEU A 140 0.47 2.32 8.32
C LEU A 140 0.97 1.76 9.64
N VAL A 141 0.58 0.53 9.99
CA VAL A 141 0.90 -0.07 11.29
C VAL A 141 2.41 -0.36 11.43
N PRO A 142 3.07 -1.11 10.51
CA PRO A 142 4.52 -1.27 10.58
C PRO A 142 5.27 0.06 10.50
N MET A 143 4.82 1.00 9.66
CA MET A 143 5.48 2.31 9.54
C MET A 143 5.39 3.10 10.85
N TYR A 144 4.23 3.13 11.49
CA TYR A 144 4.01 3.75 12.79
C TYR A 144 4.96 3.16 13.85
N ILE A 145 5.12 1.84 13.89
CA ILE A 145 6.02 1.16 14.83
C ILE A 145 7.48 1.50 14.50
N ILE A 146 7.87 1.51 13.22
CA ILE A 146 9.23 1.86 12.77
C ILE A 146 9.62 3.26 13.27
N VAL A 147 8.77 4.26 13.05
CA VAL A 147 9.01 5.62 13.55
C VAL A 147 8.98 5.63 15.07
N GLY A 148 7.91 5.13 15.70
CA GLY A 148 7.68 5.27 17.14
C GLY A 148 8.70 4.56 18.04
N VAL A 149 9.32 3.46 17.56
CA VAL A 149 10.28 2.66 18.35
C VAL A 149 11.74 2.99 18.00
N TRP A 150 12.06 3.22 16.73
CA TRP A 150 13.45 3.41 16.26
C TRP A 150 13.77 4.82 15.77
N GLY A 151 12.80 5.72 15.80
CA GLY A 151 13.01 7.12 15.46
C GLY A 151 13.82 7.92 16.49
N GLY A 152 13.93 9.22 16.21
CA GLY A 152 14.64 10.23 16.97
C GLY A 152 13.96 10.66 18.29
N PRO A 153 14.36 11.82 18.85
CA PRO A 153 13.89 12.28 20.16
C PRO A 153 12.38 12.50 20.28
N ARG A 154 11.71 13.02 19.23
CA ARG A 154 10.26 13.29 19.23
C ARG A 154 9.47 12.24 18.45
N ARG A 155 10.04 11.05 18.28
CA ARG A 155 9.47 9.95 17.50
C ARG A 155 8.01 9.58 17.84
N ILE A 156 7.61 9.64 19.10
CA ILE A 156 6.23 9.29 19.50
C ILE A 156 5.26 10.34 18.96
N TYR A 157 5.59 11.63 19.12
CA TYR A 157 4.79 12.72 18.57
C TYR A 157 4.67 12.60 17.04
N ALA A 158 5.80 12.40 16.34
CA ALA A 158 5.82 12.26 14.89
C ALA A 158 5.03 11.04 14.41
N ALA A 159 5.22 9.87 15.05
CA ALA A 159 4.50 8.65 14.70
C ALA A 159 2.99 8.79 14.89
N VAL A 160 2.55 9.34 16.03
CA VAL A 160 1.12 9.56 16.33
C VAL A 160 0.53 10.59 15.37
N LYS A 161 1.24 11.69 15.09
CA LYS A 161 0.80 12.70 14.12
C LYS A 161 0.63 12.10 12.72
N PHE A 162 1.64 11.38 12.23
CA PHE A 162 1.59 10.65 10.95
C PHE A 162 0.37 9.71 10.88
N PHE A 163 0.20 8.88 11.91
CA PHE A 163 -0.87 7.90 11.96
C PHE A 163 -2.25 8.58 11.96
N ILE A 164 -2.47 9.56 12.83
CA ILE A 164 -3.77 10.27 12.92
C ILE A 164 -4.09 10.99 11.61
N TYR A 165 -3.12 11.71 11.02
CA TYR A 165 -3.34 12.41 9.76
C TYR A 165 -3.81 11.43 8.67
N THR A 166 -3.05 10.36 8.48
CA THR A 166 -3.31 9.42 7.38
C THR A 166 -4.54 8.54 7.62
N ALA A 167 -4.77 8.10 8.85
CA ALA A 167 -5.94 7.30 9.23
C ALA A 167 -7.25 8.09 9.15
N LEU A 168 -7.26 9.37 9.55
CA LEU A 168 -8.48 10.20 9.43
C LEU A 168 -8.88 10.40 7.96
N GLY A 169 -7.89 10.64 7.09
CA GLY A 169 -8.13 10.73 5.65
C GLY A 169 -8.70 9.43 5.10
N SER A 170 -8.10 8.30 5.45
CA SER A 170 -8.53 7.00 4.94
C SER A 170 -9.90 6.55 5.47
N LEU A 171 -10.30 6.91 6.69
CA LEU A 171 -11.66 6.63 7.19
C LEU A 171 -12.74 7.27 6.31
N LEU A 172 -12.53 8.49 5.81
CA LEU A 172 -13.46 9.12 4.88
C LEU A 172 -13.50 8.40 3.52
N MET A 173 -12.34 7.94 3.04
CA MET A 173 -12.26 7.10 1.85
C MET A 173 -13.02 5.77 2.06
N LEU A 174 -12.96 5.15 3.24
CA LEU A 174 -13.73 3.94 3.55
C LEU A 174 -15.23 4.18 3.46
N VAL A 175 -15.73 5.29 3.99
CA VAL A 175 -17.15 5.67 3.87
C VAL A 175 -17.54 5.78 2.40
N ALA A 176 -16.70 6.39 1.57
CA ALA A 176 -16.95 6.48 0.12
C ALA A 176 -16.90 5.10 -0.57
N ILE A 177 -15.96 4.22 -0.21
CA ILE A 177 -15.90 2.84 -0.72
C ILE A 177 -17.19 2.07 -0.40
N ILE A 178 -17.66 2.16 0.85
CA ILE A 178 -18.90 1.50 1.28
C ILE A 178 -20.10 2.05 0.50
N TRP A 179 -20.18 3.37 0.33
CA TRP A 179 -21.24 3.99 -0.45
C TRP A 179 -21.23 3.49 -1.91
N ILE A 180 -20.05 3.49 -2.56
CA ILE A 180 -19.88 3.02 -3.95
C ILE A 180 -20.34 1.57 -4.06
N TYR A 181 -19.94 0.70 -3.13
CA TYR A 181 -20.33 -0.70 -3.13
C TYR A 181 -21.86 -0.86 -3.12
N PHE A 182 -22.58 -0.16 -2.23
CA PHE A 182 -24.04 -0.23 -2.18
C PHE A 182 -24.70 0.37 -3.42
N HIS A 183 -24.19 1.50 -3.92
CA HIS A 183 -24.72 2.14 -5.14
C HIS A 183 -24.55 1.24 -6.37
N ILE A 184 -23.41 0.59 -6.52
CA ILE A 184 -23.16 -0.37 -7.62
C ILE A 184 -24.10 -1.56 -7.50
N LYS A 185 -24.27 -2.12 -6.30
CA LYS A 185 -25.21 -3.21 -6.06
C LYS A 185 -26.65 -2.82 -6.41
N GLU A 186 -27.08 -1.61 -6.05
CA GLU A 186 -28.43 -1.11 -6.34
C GLU A 186 -28.66 -0.88 -7.83
N THR A 187 -27.69 -0.28 -8.52
CA THR A 187 -27.84 0.12 -9.93
C THR A 187 -27.60 -1.00 -10.92
N THR A 188 -26.71 -1.95 -10.62
CA THR A 188 -26.35 -3.06 -11.52
C THR A 188 -26.95 -4.40 -11.10
N GLY A 189 -27.43 -4.54 -9.87
CA GLY A 189 -27.85 -5.81 -9.28
C GLY A 189 -26.69 -6.73 -8.88
N VAL A 190 -25.44 -6.34 -9.14
CA VAL A 190 -24.25 -7.15 -8.85
C VAL A 190 -23.58 -6.63 -7.58
N ALA A 191 -23.48 -7.48 -6.56
CA ALA A 191 -22.65 -7.19 -5.39
C ALA A 191 -21.18 -7.46 -5.75
N THR A 192 -20.38 -6.41 -5.89
CA THR A 192 -18.95 -6.53 -6.18
C THR A 192 -18.19 -5.30 -5.69
N ALA A 193 -16.94 -5.51 -5.29
CA ALA A 193 -15.98 -4.45 -4.99
C ALA A 193 -14.82 -4.39 -6.01
N ASP A 194 -14.97 -5.07 -7.15
CA ASP A 194 -14.00 -5.10 -8.25
C ASP A 194 -13.84 -3.70 -8.87
N ILE A 195 -12.61 -3.20 -8.87
CA ILE A 195 -12.25 -1.84 -9.32
C ILE A 195 -12.53 -1.67 -10.82
N LEU A 196 -12.33 -2.70 -11.64
CA LEU A 196 -12.55 -2.62 -13.08
C LEU A 196 -14.05 -2.52 -13.37
N PHE A 197 -14.85 -3.39 -12.74
CA PHE A 197 -16.30 -3.35 -12.85
C PHE A 197 -16.87 -2.00 -12.37
N ILE A 198 -16.39 -1.50 -11.23
CA ILE A 198 -16.82 -0.21 -10.68
C ILE A 198 -16.46 0.94 -11.62
N THR A 199 -15.26 0.93 -12.20
CA THR A 199 -14.83 1.98 -13.15
C THR A 199 -15.81 2.10 -14.32
N ASP A 200 -16.26 0.97 -14.87
CA ASP A 200 -17.14 0.94 -16.04
C ASP A 200 -18.59 1.36 -15.74
N HIS A 201 -19.05 1.23 -14.49
CA HIS A 201 -20.47 1.40 -14.13
C HIS A 201 -20.77 2.60 -13.21
N LEU A 202 -19.77 3.16 -12.54
CA LEU A 202 -19.99 4.21 -11.54
C LEU A 202 -20.27 5.58 -12.18
N SER A 203 -19.45 5.99 -13.15
CA SER A 203 -19.47 7.37 -13.65
C SER A 203 -20.76 7.77 -14.37
N SER A 204 -21.42 6.84 -15.05
CA SER A 204 -22.67 7.07 -15.77
C SER A 204 -23.90 7.05 -14.86
N SER A 205 -23.80 6.45 -13.67
CA SER A 205 -24.91 6.20 -12.76
C SER A 205 -24.99 7.18 -11.58
N VAL A 206 -23.96 8.03 -11.39
CA VAL A 206 -23.87 8.96 -10.25
C VAL A 206 -23.99 10.42 -10.70
N PRO A 207 -24.93 11.22 -10.15
CA PRO A 207 -25.02 12.66 -10.44
C PRO A 207 -23.75 13.42 -10.02
N LEU A 208 -23.42 14.49 -10.75
CA LEU A 208 -22.20 15.29 -10.52
C LEU A 208 -22.05 15.76 -9.06
N GLY A 209 -23.14 16.16 -8.40
CA GLY A 209 -23.10 16.58 -7.00
C GLY A 209 -22.56 15.49 -6.07
N THR A 210 -22.99 14.25 -6.27
CA THR A 210 -22.52 13.09 -5.51
C THR A 210 -21.10 12.70 -5.91
N GLN A 211 -20.76 12.75 -7.20
CA GLN A 211 -19.39 12.51 -7.66
C GLN A 211 -18.40 13.46 -6.99
N LYS A 212 -18.75 14.73 -6.79
CA LYS A 212 -17.88 15.71 -6.10
C LYS A 212 -17.60 15.31 -4.64
N TRP A 213 -18.59 14.80 -3.93
CA TRP A 213 -18.40 14.35 -2.53
C TRP A 213 -17.53 13.09 -2.44
N LEU A 214 -17.79 12.11 -3.31
CA LEU A 214 -16.98 10.89 -3.37
C LEU A 214 -15.54 11.19 -3.80
N TRP A 215 -15.38 12.02 -4.83
CA TRP A 215 -14.08 12.51 -5.27
C TRP A 215 -13.34 13.22 -4.15
N ALA A 216 -14.03 14.08 -3.38
CA ALA A 216 -13.42 14.80 -2.25
C ALA A 216 -12.97 13.85 -1.13
N ALA A 217 -13.73 12.79 -0.85
CA ALA A 217 -13.37 11.79 0.16
C ALA A 217 -12.10 11.00 -0.22
N PHE A 218 -12.02 10.51 -1.46
CA PHE A 218 -10.80 9.89 -1.98
C PHE A 218 -9.65 10.90 -2.09
N PHE A 219 -9.94 12.10 -2.59
CA PHE A 219 -8.96 13.16 -2.76
C PHE A 219 -8.31 13.51 -1.43
N LEU A 220 -9.08 13.66 -0.36
CA LEU A 220 -8.53 14.03 0.94
C LEU A 220 -7.57 12.95 1.46
N ALA A 221 -7.95 11.67 1.36
CA ALA A 221 -7.08 10.55 1.77
C ALA A 221 -5.75 10.57 1.00
N PHE A 222 -5.80 10.75 -0.32
CA PHE A 222 -4.62 10.79 -1.16
C PHE A 222 -3.82 12.09 -0.99
N ALA A 223 -4.46 13.24 -0.86
CA ALA A 223 -3.83 14.54 -0.65
C ALA A 223 -3.07 14.60 0.67
N ILE A 224 -3.60 13.99 1.74
CA ILE A 224 -2.88 13.81 3.00
C ILE A 224 -1.65 12.92 2.77
N LYS A 225 -1.78 11.82 2.02
CA LYS A 225 -0.68 10.88 1.74
C LYS A 225 0.40 11.46 0.80
N VAL A 226 0.03 12.35 -0.14
CA VAL A 226 0.90 13.09 -1.10
C VAL A 226 1.51 14.38 -0.51
N PRO A 227 1.37 14.59 0.80
CA PRO A 227 1.39 15.91 1.47
C PRO A 227 1.10 17.14 0.58
N MET A 228 -0.12 17.28 0.07
CA MET A 228 -0.55 18.52 -0.59
C MET A 228 -0.80 19.63 0.44
N PHE A 229 -0.72 20.91 0.04
CA PHE A 229 -1.21 22.01 0.89
C PHE A 229 -2.74 21.89 1.07
N PRO A 230 -3.31 22.02 2.29
CA PRO A 230 -2.66 22.31 3.59
C PRO A 230 -2.32 21.07 4.45
N PHE A 231 -2.45 19.85 3.91
CA PHE A 231 -2.38 18.57 4.63
C PHE A 231 -0.96 17.99 4.81
N HIS A 232 0.09 18.80 4.68
CA HIS A 232 1.48 18.32 4.60
C HIS A 232 2.26 18.34 5.91
N THR A 233 1.72 18.92 6.99
CA THR A 233 2.50 19.23 8.20
C THR A 233 2.97 17.99 8.97
N TRP A 234 2.40 16.81 8.72
CA TRP A 234 2.88 15.55 9.29
C TRP A 234 4.21 15.10 8.66
N LEU A 235 4.47 15.47 7.40
CA LEU A 235 5.58 14.98 6.60
C LEU A 235 6.95 15.43 7.15
N PRO A 236 7.19 16.72 7.47
CA PRO A 236 8.47 17.16 8.03
C PRO A 236 8.79 16.46 9.35
N ASP A 237 7.81 16.36 10.26
CA ASP A 237 8.00 15.70 11.55
C ASP A 237 8.30 14.20 11.38
N ALA A 238 7.58 13.54 10.47
CA ALA A 238 7.79 12.12 10.18
C ALA A 238 9.19 11.86 9.58
N HIS A 239 9.66 12.67 8.64
CA HIS A 239 10.98 12.48 8.04
C HIS A 239 12.13 12.81 8.97
N VAL A 240 12.01 13.87 9.78
CA VAL A 240 13.04 14.26 10.75
C VAL A 240 13.21 13.19 11.82
N GLU A 241 12.11 12.58 12.26
CA GLU A 241 12.15 11.62 13.36
C GLU A 241 12.27 10.16 12.88
N ALA A 242 11.95 9.81 11.64
CA ALA A 242 12.09 8.44 11.15
C ALA A 242 13.57 8.00 11.09
N PRO A 243 13.88 6.73 11.37
CA PRO A 243 15.21 6.19 11.08
C PRO A 243 15.51 6.28 9.58
N THR A 244 16.78 6.32 9.19
CA THR A 244 17.23 6.54 7.80
C THR A 244 16.46 5.69 6.78
N ALA A 245 16.40 4.38 6.98
CA ALA A 245 15.68 3.46 6.09
C ALA A 245 14.15 3.71 6.09
N GLY A 246 13.57 4.09 7.23
CA GLY A 246 12.16 4.49 7.28
C GLY A 246 11.88 5.77 6.49
N SER A 247 12.78 6.74 6.56
CA SER A 247 12.70 7.99 5.80
C SER A 247 12.80 7.77 4.29
N VAL A 248 13.68 6.85 3.85
CA VAL A 248 13.79 6.43 2.45
C VAL A 248 12.48 5.80 1.96
N ILE A 249 11.88 4.89 2.73
CA ILE A 249 10.60 4.25 2.35
C ILE A 249 9.45 5.26 2.34
N LEU A 250 9.38 6.16 3.34
CA LEU A 250 8.40 7.25 3.36
C LEU A 250 8.44 8.05 2.06
N ALA A 251 9.62 8.59 1.72
CA ALA A 251 9.77 9.46 0.55
C ALA A 251 9.65 8.66 -0.76
N GLY A 252 10.23 7.47 -0.81
CA GLY A 252 10.37 6.67 -2.02
C GLY A 252 9.09 5.97 -2.44
N VAL A 253 8.30 5.45 -1.49
CA VAL A 253 7.14 4.60 -1.78
C VAL A 253 5.84 5.19 -1.23
N LEU A 254 5.76 5.52 0.06
CA LEU A 254 4.48 5.87 0.70
C LEU A 254 3.81 7.08 0.05
N LEU A 255 4.62 8.07 -0.37
CA LEU A 255 4.13 9.24 -1.09
C LEU A 255 3.61 8.88 -2.49
N LYS A 256 4.23 7.92 -3.17
CA LYS A 256 3.84 7.46 -4.51
C LYS A 256 2.53 6.70 -4.48
N MET A 257 2.21 6.04 -3.37
CA MET A 257 0.91 5.38 -3.18
C MET A 257 -0.24 6.38 -3.24
N GLY A 258 -0.06 7.60 -2.73
CA GLY A 258 -1.08 8.64 -2.82
C GLY A 258 -1.29 9.14 -4.25
N THR A 259 -0.21 9.36 -5.00
CA THR A 259 -0.31 9.73 -6.43
C THR A 259 -0.88 8.59 -7.27
N TYR A 260 -0.52 7.35 -6.96
CA TYR A 260 -1.12 6.15 -7.54
C TYR A 260 -2.63 6.13 -7.28
N GLY A 261 -3.07 6.45 -6.06
CA GLY A 261 -4.47 6.54 -5.72
C GLY A 261 -5.24 7.56 -6.57
N PHE A 262 -4.67 8.75 -6.81
CA PHE A 262 -5.28 9.73 -7.71
C PHE A 262 -5.48 9.19 -9.12
N LEU A 263 -4.46 8.54 -9.68
CA LEU A 263 -4.50 7.99 -11.03
C LEU A 263 -5.45 6.79 -11.15
N ARG A 264 -5.49 5.93 -10.13
CA ARG A 264 -6.23 4.67 -10.15
C ARG A 264 -7.70 4.82 -9.75
N PHE A 265 -8.04 5.82 -8.92
CA PHE A 265 -9.38 5.98 -8.39
C PHE A 265 -9.99 7.32 -8.77
N ASN A 266 -9.42 8.46 -8.37
CA ASN A 266 -10.08 9.76 -8.57
C ASN A 266 -10.43 10.05 -10.04
N LEU A 267 -9.44 9.92 -10.93
CA LEU A 267 -9.64 10.19 -12.36
C LEU A 267 -10.65 9.23 -13.01
N PRO A 268 -10.49 7.89 -12.92
CA PRO A 268 -11.40 6.97 -13.59
C PRO A 268 -12.78 6.84 -12.93
N PHE A 269 -12.89 6.92 -11.60
CA PHE A 269 -14.18 6.77 -10.91
C PHE A 269 -15.06 8.01 -11.05
N PHE A 270 -14.45 9.20 -11.06
CA PHE A 270 -15.18 10.49 -11.04
C PHE A 270 -14.68 11.43 -12.15
N PRO A 271 -14.83 11.06 -13.43
CA PRO A 271 -14.32 11.86 -14.54
C PRO A 271 -14.96 13.26 -14.58
N GLN A 272 -16.27 13.38 -14.36
CA GLN A 272 -16.96 14.68 -14.40
C GLN A 272 -16.58 15.62 -13.24
N ALA A 273 -16.09 15.07 -12.12
CA ALA A 273 -15.57 15.86 -11.02
C ALA A 273 -14.08 16.21 -11.20
N SER A 274 -13.39 15.57 -12.15
CA SER A 274 -11.96 15.72 -12.40
C SER A 274 -11.63 16.61 -13.60
N TYR A 275 -12.52 16.69 -14.60
CA TYR A 275 -12.36 17.48 -15.84
C TYR A 275 -13.25 18.72 -15.87
#